data_AF-A0A6J1KWP1-F1
#
_entry.id   AF-A0A6J1KWP1-F1
#
_cell.length_a   1.000
_cell.length_b   1.000
_cell.length_c   1.000
_cell.angle_alpha   90.00
_cell.angle_beta   90.00
_cell.angle_gamma   90.00
#
_symmetry.space_group_name_H-M   'P 1'
#
loop_
_entity.id
_entity.type
_entity.pdbx_description
1 polymer ?
#
loop_
_entity_poly.entity_id
_entity_poly.type
_entity_poly.pdbx_seq_one_letter_code
_entity_poly.pdbx_strand_id
1 'polypeptide(L)'
;MEAAVVDPGSKLLKAGPAMPDQAPSMAIREQLVQLMFETFNISGFYASEQAVLSLYAVGRISGCTVDIGHGKIDIAPIIEGAVHRIASRRLEIGGIDLTRLLAQELGKSHPMANIHTADVEKIKELYACCAEDELAYSKIGGSCQLEAHTLPDGQVITIGKERYTVGEALFQPQILGLDSHGIVEQLVRTISTVSSDNHRQLLENTVICGGTSSMTGFEERFQKEAGLCSSAVRPALVKAPEYMPENLSLYSAWIGGAILAKVVFPQNQHITKADYDENGPSIVHRKCF
;
A
#
# COMPACT_ATOMS: atom_id res chain seq x y z
N MET A 1 -11.31 14.87 -24.21
CA MET A 1 -12.03 14.38 -23.01
C MET A 1 -10.98 14.25 -21.93
N GLU A 2 -10.95 15.16 -20.96
CA GLU A 2 -9.99 15.09 -19.85
C GLU A 2 -10.53 14.07 -18.84
N ALA A 3 -9.81 12.97 -18.65
CA ALA A 3 -10.12 11.99 -17.61
C ALA A 3 -9.39 12.39 -16.33
N ALA A 4 -10.15 12.67 -15.27
CA ALA A 4 -9.59 12.93 -13.94
C ALA A 4 -9.53 11.61 -13.16
N VAL A 5 -8.35 11.25 -12.67
CA VAL A 5 -8.20 10.14 -11.72
C VAL A 5 -8.46 10.69 -10.33
N VAL A 6 -9.52 10.23 -9.70
CA VAL A 6 -9.91 10.62 -8.34
C VAL A 6 -9.67 9.43 -7.43
N ASP A 7 -8.82 9.61 -6.42
CA ASP A 7 -8.77 8.69 -5.28
C ASP A 7 -9.84 9.12 -4.27
N PRO A 8 -10.91 8.33 -4.06
CA PRO A 8 -11.94 8.65 -3.06
C PRO A 8 -11.44 8.53 -1.61
N GLY A 9 -10.19 8.12 -1.38
CA GLY A 9 -9.39 8.28 -0.15
C GLY A 9 -10.16 8.48 1.16
N SER A 10 -10.23 7.41 1.97
CA SER A 10 -10.51 7.26 3.43
C SER A 10 -11.56 8.12 4.18
N LYS A 11 -11.95 9.33 3.76
CA LYS A 11 -12.97 10.16 4.44
C LYS A 11 -14.39 9.91 3.91
N LEU A 12 -14.56 9.69 2.62
CA LEU A 12 -15.87 9.33 2.04
C LEU A 12 -16.31 7.90 2.42
N LEU A 13 -15.34 7.02 2.70
CA LEU A 13 -15.52 5.61 3.03
C LEU A 13 -15.62 5.32 4.55
N LYS A 14 -15.52 6.35 5.40
CA LYS A 14 -15.52 6.22 6.89
C LYS A 14 -16.91 6.27 7.53
N ALA A 15 -17.98 6.01 6.77
CA ALA A 15 -19.32 5.85 7.33
C ALA A 15 -19.57 4.39 7.74
N GLY A 16 -18.83 3.89 8.73
CA GLY A 16 -19.13 2.62 9.40
C GLY A 16 -17.89 1.86 9.92
N PRO A 17 -18.05 1.03 10.97
CA PRO A 17 -16.99 0.12 11.41
C PRO A 17 -16.69 -0.86 10.27
N ALA A 18 -15.47 -0.80 9.73
CA ALA A 18 -15.02 -1.71 8.69
C ALA A 18 -14.94 -3.13 9.29
N MET A 19 -15.80 -4.04 8.85
CA MET A 19 -15.65 -5.46 9.13
C MET A 19 -14.55 -6.06 8.24
N PRO A 20 -13.84 -7.10 8.71
CA PRO A 20 -12.49 -7.42 8.23
C PRO A 20 -12.37 -8.05 6.84
N ASP A 21 -13.45 -8.27 6.10
CA ASP A 21 -13.44 -9.28 5.01
C ASP A 21 -14.28 -8.92 3.77
N GLN A 22 -14.66 -7.65 3.58
CA GLN A 22 -15.43 -7.24 2.41
C GLN A 22 -14.83 -6.03 1.69
N ALA A 23 -14.92 -6.08 0.34
CA ALA A 23 -14.87 -4.91 -0.52
C ALA A 23 -15.74 -3.77 0.06
N PRO A 24 -15.53 -2.49 -0.32
CA PRO A 24 -16.54 -1.46 -0.01
C PRO A 24 -17.90 -2.06 -0.34
N SER A 25 -18.82 -2.07 0.64
CA SER A 25 -20.11 -2.74 0.50
C SER A 25 -20.71 -2.34 -0.85
N MET A 26 -21.37 -3.26 -1.55
CA MET A 26 -21.94 -2.98 -2.88
C MET A 26 -22.66 -1.62 -2.91
N ALA A 27 -23.36 -1.31 -1.80
CA ALA A 27 -23.98 -0.03 -1.51
C ALA A 27 -23.04 1.19 -1.55
N ILE A 28 -21.81 1.11 -1.03
CA ILE A 28 -20.86 2.24 -1.07
C ILE A 28 -20.37 2.51 -2.49
N ARG A 29 -20.13 1.47 -3.30
CA ARG A 29 -19.77 1.66 -4.72
C ARG A 29 -20.92 2.32 -5.49
N GLU A 30 -22.15 1.88 -5.24
CA GLU A 30 -23.36 2.47 -5.81
C GLU A 30 -23.55 3.93 -5.38
N GLN A 31 -23.36 4.25 -4.09
CA GLN A 31 -23.42 5.61 -3.57
C GLN A 31 -22.38 6.54 -4.22
N LEU A 32 -21.15 6.04 -4.43
CA LEU A 32 -20.12 6.82 -5.12
C LEU A 32 -20.54 7.13 -6.56
N VAL A 33 -21.05 6.13 -7.29
CA VAL A 33 -21.52 6.30 -8.67
C VAL A 33 -22.67 7.30 -8.71
N GLN A 34 -23.63 7.18 -7.80
CA GLN A 34 -24.74 8.11 -7.65
C GLN A 34 -24.25 9.54 -7.41
N LEU A 35 -23.34 9.74 -6.45
CA LEU A 35 -22.77 11.05 -6.16
C LEU A 35 -22.09 11.67 -7.40
N MET A 36 -21.33 10.86 -8.14
CA MET A 36 -20.59 11.33 -9.31
C MET A 36 -21.51 11.72 -10.48
N PHE A 37 -22.55 10.93 -10.77
CA PHE A 37 -23.48 11.25 -11.86
C PHE A 37 -24.54 12.29 -11.47
N GLU A 38 -25.11 12.23 -10.27
CA GLU A 38 -26.19 13.14 -9.85
C GLU A 38 -25.67 14.49 -9.36
N THR A 39 -24.60 14.51 -8.56
CA THR A 39 -24.07 15.76 -7.97
C THR A 39 -23.02 16.41 -8.86
N PHE A 40 -22.05 15.63 -9.33
CA PHE A 40 -20.96 16.15 -10.16
C PHE A 40 -21.27 16.15 -11.66
N ASN A 41 -22.37 15.54 -12.08
CA ASN A 41 -22.87 15.53 -13.46
C ASN A 41 -21.79 15.12 -14.50
N ILE A 42 -21.03 14.07 -14.19
CA ILE A 42 -19.98 13.57 -15.08
C ILE A 42 -20.55 12.83 -16.31
N SER A 43 -19.81 12.85 -17.41
CA SER A 43 -20.21 12.17 -18.65
C SER A 43 -19.88 10.68 -18.67
N GLY A 44 -18.86 10.26 -17.91
CA GLY A 44 -18.40 8.89 -17.89
C GLY A 44 -17.59 8.55 -16.64
N PHE A 45 -17.76 7.31 -16.15
CA PHE A 45 -17.18 6.82 -14.90
C PHE A 45 -16.57 5.44 -15.08
N TYR A 46 -15.42 5.20 -14.45
CA TYR A 46 -14.84 3.87 -14.36
C TYR A 46 -14.18 3.68 -12.99
N ALA A 47 -14.47 2.57 -12.33
CA ALA A 47 -13.88 2.19 -11.05
C ALA A 47 -12.97 0.97 -11.22
N SER A 48 -11.83 0.96 -10.54
CA SER A 48 -10.90 -0.17 -10.49
C SER A 48 -10.25 -0.24 -9.12
N GLU A 49 -9.80 -1.43 -8.72
CA GLU A 49 -9.09 -1.68 -7.47
C GLU A 49 -7.70 -1.03 -7.48
N GLN A 50 -7.28 -0.41 -6.37
CA GLN A 50 -5.98 0.27 -6.26
C GLN A 50 -4.81 -0.65 -6.61
N ALA A 51 -4.83 -1.89 -6.15
CA ALA A 51 -3.86 -2.94 -6.45
C ALA A 51 -3.67 -3.17 -7.97
N VAL A 52 -4.77 -3.20 -8.73
CA VAL A 52 -4.73 -3.41 -10.19
C VAL A 52 -4.07 -2.21 -10.88
N LEU A 53 -4.44 -1.01 -10.46
CA LEU A 53 -3.85 0.22 -11.00
C LEU A 53 -2.34 0.27 -10.75
N SER A 54 -1.90 -0.05 -9.53
CA SER A 54 -0.49 -0.13 -9.17
C SER A 54 0.31 -1.10 -10.05
N LEU A 55 -0.26 -2.24 -10.42
CA LEU A 55 0.38 -3.19 -11.33
C LEU A 55 0.49 -2.65 -12.76
N TYR A 56 -0.55 -1.96 -13.25
CA TYR A 56 -0.52 -1.28 -14.54
C TYR A 56 0.54 -0.18 -14.63
N ALA A 57 0.83 0.49 -13.52
CA ALA A 57 1.86 1.53 -13.46
C ALA A 57 3.26 0.99 -13.80
N VAL A 58 3.51 -0.29 -13.51
CA VAL A 58 4.79 -0.98 -13.80
C VAL A 58 4.75 -1.69 -15.18
N GLY A 59 3.63 -1.61 -15.90
CA GLY A 59 3.48 -2.24 -17.21
C GLY A 59 3.35 -3.77 -17.13
N ARG A 60 2.71 -4.27 -16.07
CA ARG A 60 2.34 -5.68 -15.91
C ARG A 60 0.83 -5.82 -15.79
N ILE A 61 0.32 -6.97 -16.21
CA ILE A 61 -1.12 -7.31 -16.15
C ILE A 61 -1.42 -8.45 -15.16
N SER A 62 -0.40 -9.25 -14.84
CA SER A 62 -0.46 -10.34 -13.87
C SER A 62 0.74 -10.22 -12.95
N GLY A 63 0.53 -10.40 -11.66
CA GLY A 63 1.53 -10.21 -10.61
C GLY A 63 0.88 -10.10 -9.24
N CYS A 64 1.69 -9.95 -8.21
CA CYS A 64 1.19 -9.70 -6.85
C CYS A 64 1.54 -8.27 -6.43
N THR A 65 0.56 -7.52 -5.94
CA THR A 65 0.79 -6.19 -5.39
C THR A 65 0.76 -6.24 -3.87
N VAL A 66 1.75 -5.59 -3.26
CA VAL A 66 1.84 -5.36 -1.81
C VAL A 66 1.73 -3.85 -1.60
N ASP A 67 0.54 -3.38 -1.24
CA ASP A 67 0.27 -1.97 -0.97
C ASP A 67 0.40 -1.69 0.54
N ILE A 68 1.38 -0.86 0.91
CA ILE A 68 1.71 -0.49 2.27
C ILE A 68 1.26 0.95 2.52
N GLY A 69 -0.05 1.09 2.76
CA GLY A 69 -0.72 2.36 2.95
C GLY A 69 -0.55 2.96 4.35
N HIS A 70 -1.22 4.09 4.58
CA HIS A 70 -1.23 4.77 5.88
C HIS A 70 -2.02 4.00 6.95
N GLY A 71 -3.13 3.32 6.58
CA GLY A 71 -4.01 2.66 7.55
C GLY A 71 -4.06 1.14 7.47
N LYS A 72 -3.56 0.55 6.39
CA LYS A 72 -3.64 -0.89 6.13
C LYS A 72 -2.53 -1.33 5.18
N ILE A 73 -2.23 -2.62 5.18
CA ILE A 73 -1.41 -3.27 4.17
C ILE A 73 -2.28 -4.29 3.43
N ASP A 74 -2.37 -4.15 2.12
CA ASP A 74 -3.12 -5.06 1.26
C ASP A 74 -2.16 -5.87 0.39
N ILE A 75 -2.31 -7.19 0.41
CA ILE A 75 -1.60 -8.13 -0.46
C ILE A 75 -2.62 -8.73 -1.41
N ALA A 76 -2.52 -8.38 -2.69
CA ALA A 76 -3.49 -8.72 -3.71
C ALA A 76 -2.81 -9.44 -4.90
N PRO A 77 -3.03 -10.75 -5.08
CA PRO A 77 -2.63 -11.45 -6.28
C PRO A 77 -3.58 -11.09 -7.43
N ILE A 78 -3.02 -10.70 -8.57
CA ILE A 78 -3.73 -10.26 -9.76
C ILE A 78 -3.34 -11.17 -10.92
N ILE A 79 -4.34 -11.71 -11.60
CA ILE A 79 -4.18 -12.58 -12.77
C ILE A 79 -4.98 -11.97 -13.91
N GLU A 80 -4.29 -11.61 -14.99
CA GLU A 80 -4.90 -11.08 -16.21
C GLU A 80 -5.81 -9.85 -15.98
N GLY A 81 -5.39 -8.96 -15.08
CA GLY A 81 -6.13 -7.75 -14.71
C GLY A 81 -7.27 -7.96 -13.69
N ALA A 82 -7.50 -9.19 -13.22
CA ALA A 82 -8.49 -9.49 -12.19
C ALA A 82 -7.83 -9.83 -10.84
N VAL A 83 -8.33 -9.22 -9.76
CA VAL A 83 -7.87 -9.53 -8.39
C VAL A 83 -8.46 -10.86 -7.92
N HIS A 84 -7.61 -11.77 -7.44
CA HIS A 84 -8.05 -13.02 -6.85
C HIS A 84 -8.48 -12.81 -5.39
N ARG A 85 -9.71 -12.32 -5.19
CA ARG A 85 -10.27 -11.87 -3.90
C ARG A 85 -10.14 -12.89 -2.75
N ILE A 86 -10.31 -14.19 -3.03
CA ILE A 86 -10.23 -15.26 -2.01
C ILE A 86 -8.80 -15.42 -1.46
N ALA A 87 -7.82 -15.16 -2.31
CA ALA A 87 -6.41 -15.28 -1.97
C ALA A 87 -5.88 -14.00 -1.34
N SER A 88 -6.45 -12.83 -1.69
CA SER A 88 -6.07 -11.55 -1.13
C SER A 88 -6.09 -11.56 0.40
N ARG A 89 -5.13 -10.85 0.99
CA ARG A 89 -5.01 -10.69 2.44
C ARG A 89 -4.90 -9.21 2.75
N ARG A 90 -5.59 -8.80 3.81
CA ARG A 90 -5.56 -7.45 4.32
C ARG A 90 -5.09 -7.49 5.77
N LEU A 91 -4.09 -6.69 6.07
CA LEU A 91 -3.54 -6.51 7.40
C LEU A 91 -3.98 -5.12 7.89
N GLU A 92 -4.62 -5.06 9.05
CA GLU A 92 -4.98 -3.79 9.72
C GLU A 92 -3.77 -3.20 10.45
N ILE A 93 -2.62 -3.21 9.77
CA ILE A 93 -1.37 -2.57 10.18
C ILE A 93 -1.04 -1.58 9.07
N GLY A 94 -0.71 -0.34 9.41
CA GLY A 94 -0.28 0.64 8.42
C GLY A 94 0.70 1.66 8.96
N GLY A 95 0.97 2.67 8.14
CA GLY A 95 1.83 3.80 8.51
C GLY A 95 1.43 4.53 9.79
N ILE A 96 0.15 4.54 10.18
CA ILE A 96 -0.34 5.14 11.43
C ILE A 96 0.11 4.37 12.67
N ASP A 97 0.15 3.04 12.59
CA ASP A 97 0.58 2.19 13.69
C ASP A 97 2.09 2.29 13.86
N LEU A 98 2.82 2.40 12.75
CA LEU A 98 4.25 2.73 12.74
C LEU A 98 4.53 4.10 13.36
N THR A 99 3.74 5.13 13.04
CA THR A 99 3.83 6.45 13.68
C THR A 99 3.56 6.35 15.18
N ARG A 100 2.58 5.53 15.60
CA ARG A 100 2.27 5.30 17.02
C ARG A 100 3.43 4.61 17.75
N LEU A 101 4.04 3.60 17.13
CA LEU A 101 5.20 2.91 17.66
C LEU A 101 6.39 3.86 17.80
N LEU A 102 6.67 4.68 16.80
CA LEU A 102 7.74 5.67 16.87
C LEU A 102 7.50 6.68 17.99
N ALA A 103 6.26 7.14 18.17
CA ALA A 103 5.90 8.03 19.27
C ALA A 103 6.15 7.39 20.65
N GLN A 104 5.87 6.09 20.80
CA GLN A 104 6.14 5.35 22.04
C GLN A 104 7.62 5.20 22.31
N GLU A 105 8.42 4.87 21.30
CA GLU A 105 9.87 4.73 21.46
C GLU A 105 10.55 6.08 21.74
N LEU A 106 10.17 7.14 21.02
CA LEU A 106 10.65 8.50 21.31
C LEU A 106 10.22 8.99 22.70
N GLY A 107 9.00 8.64 23.14
CA GLY A 107 8.54 8.97 24.50
C GLY A 107 9.34 8.29 25.61
N LYS A 108 9.88 7.09 25.36
CA LYS A 108 10.80 6.41 26.29
C LYS A 108 12.17 7.08 26.34
N SER A 109 12.68 7.50 25.18
CA SER A 109 13.99 8.15 25.07
C SER A 109 13.98 9.61 25.55
N HIS A 110 12.86 10.31 25.40
CA HIS A 110 12.70 11.72 25.76
C HIS A 110 11.40 11.96 26.56
N PRO A 111 11.35 11.56 27.85
CA PRO A 111 10.12 11.62 28.66
C PRO A 111 9.60 13.04 28.93
N MET A 112 10.41 14.08 28.70
CA MET A 112 10.00 15.48 28.87
C MET A 112 9.60 16.19 27.57
N ALA A 113 9.77 15.56 26.40
CA ALA A 113 9.43 16.18 25.13
C ALA A 113 7.94 15.96 24.82
N ASN A 114 7.20 17.04 24.55
CA ASN A 114 5.80 16.94 24.12
C ASN A 114 5.72 16.84 22.60
N ILE A 115 5.91 15.63 22.07
CA ILE A 115 5.95 15.42 20.61
C ILE A 115 4.54 15.17 20.08
N HIS A 116 4.06 16.09 19.24
CA HIS A 116 2.77 15.92 18.56
C HIS A 116 2.82 14.84 17.48
N THR A 117 1.72 14.11 17.27
CA THR A 117 1.65 13.01 16.29
C THR A 117 1.98 13.46 14.85
N ALA A 118 1.63 14.70 14.49
CA ALA A 118 1.94 15.26 13.17
C ALA A 118 3.45 15.46 12.95
N ASP A 119 4.20 15.76 14.01
CA ASP A 119 5.66 15.91 13.92
C ASP A 119 6.34 14.54 13.91
N VAL A 120 5.80 13.56 14.64
CA VAL A 120 6.26 12.16 14.56
C VAL A 120 6.11 11.61 13.14
N GLU A 121 5.04 11.96 12.42
CA GLU A 121 4.85 11.53 11.03
C GLU A 121 5.93 12.11 10.10
N LYS A 122 6.27 13.39 10.24
CA LYS A 122 7.39 14.00 9.48
C LYS A 122 8.74 13.37 9.84
N ILE A 123 8.95 13.11 11.14
CA ILE A 123 10.18 12.45 11.61
C ILE A 123 10.29 11.05 11.00
N LYS A 124 9.18 10.30 10.95
CA LYS A 124 9.14 8.99 10.30
C LYS A 124 9.49 9.10 8.82
N GLU A 125 8.89 10.03 8.09
CA GLU A 125 9.16 10.21 6.65
C GLU A 125 10.62 10.60 6.35
N LEU A 126 11.25 11.39 7.23
CA LEU A 126 12.63 11.85 7.03
C LEU A 126 13.69 10.84 7.48
N TYR A 127 13.46 10.12 8.58
CA TYR A 127 14.50 9.34 9.26
C TYR A 127 14.27 7.84 9.27
N ALA A 128 13.06 7.36 8.97
CA ALA A 128 12.78 5.94 9.07
C ALA A 128 13.59 5.15 8.04
N CYS A 129 14.23 4.08 8.51
CA CYS A 129 15.05 3.22 7.69
C CYS A 129 14.90 1.77 8.13
N CYS A 130 15.12 0.86 7.19
CA CYS A 130 15.09 -0.56 7.43
C CYS A 130 16.51 -1.07 7.66
N ALA A 131 16.66 -1.96 8.65
CA ALA A 131 17.91 -2.69 8.81
C ALA A 131 18.03 -3.72 7.69
N GLU A 132 19.26 -3.93 7.24
CA GLU A 132 19.61 -4.91 6.20
C GLU A 132 19.15 -6.34 6.52
N ASP A 133 19.28 -6.75 7.78
CA ASP A 133 18.98 -8.11 8.27
C ASP A 133 18.59 -8.07 9.76
N GLU A 134 17.90 -9.09 10.26
CA GLU A 134 17.54 -9.23 11.69
C GLU A 134 18.79 -9.21 12.60
N LEU A 135 19.87 -9.87 12.15
CA LEU A 135 21.17 -9.87 12.84
C LEU A 135 21.82 -8.48 12.83
N ALA A 136 21.62 -7.71 11.77
CA ALA A 136 22.11 -6.34 11.69
C ALA A 136 21.32 -5.45 12.66
N TYR A 137 19.99 -5.60 12.71
CA TYR A 137 19.14 -4.90 13.68
C TYR A 137 19.58 -5.14 15.13
N SER A 138 19.86 -6.40 15.49
CA SER A 138 20.35 -6.75 16.83
C SER A 138 21.68 -6.08 17.18
N LYS A 139 22.54 -5.81 16.18
CA LYS A 139 23.84 -5.14 16.37
C LYS A 139 23.73 -3.61 16.43
N ILE A 140 22.68 -3.02 15.83
CA ILE A 140 22.47 -1.57 15.79
C ILE A 140 22.33 -0.97 17.19
N GLY A 141 21.84 -1.75 18.17
CA GLY A 141 21.77 -1.31 19.57
C GLY A 141 23.11 -0.85 20.17
N GLY A 142 24.25 -1.27 19.60
CA GLY A 142 25.59 -0.88 20.06
C GLY A 142 26.34 0.14 19.19
N SER A 143 25.91 0.40 17.95
CA SER A 143 26.68 1.18 16.96
C SER A 143 25.88 2.23 16.20
N CYS A 144 24.66 2.53 16.62
CA CYS A 144 23.79 3.45 15.88
C CYS A 144 24.31 4.89 15.93
N GLN A 145 24.46 5.53 14.77
CA GLN A 145 24.68 6.97 14.68
C GLN A 145 23.41 7.69 15.15
N LEU A 146 23.57 8.65 16.06
CA LEU A 146 22.50 9.49 16.57
C LEU A 146 22.34 10.69 15.64
N GLU A 147 21.14 10.90 15.13
CA GLU A 147 20.79 12.07 14.34
C GLU A 147 19.96 13.04 15.17
N ALA A 148 20.34 14.31 15.14
CA ALA A 148 19.64 15.36 15.85
C ALA A 148 18.56 15.96 14.94
N HIS A 149 17.31 15.99 15.41
CA HIS A 149 16.20 16.67 14.76
C HIS A 149 15.69 17.80 15.63
N THR A 150 15.42 18.96 15.03
CA THR A 150 14.87 20.12 15.74
C THR A 150 13.37 20.17 15.56
N LEU A 151 12.64 20.04 16.67
CA LEU A 151 11.18 20.17 16.70
C LEU A 151 10.75 21.62 16.41
N PRO A 152 9.49 21.85 15.99
CA PRO A 152 8.98 23.20 15.70
C PRO A 152 9.03 24.17 16.90
N ASP A 153 9.11 23.65 18.12
CA ASP A 153 9.26 24.41 19.37
C ASP A 153 10.72 24.81 19.67
N GLY A 154 11.67 24.38 18.83
CA GLY A 154 13.10 24.61 19.00
C GLY A 154 13.82 23.56 19.86
N GLN A 155 13.11 22.56 20.39
CA GLN A 155 13.72 21.48 21.15
C GLN A 155 14.45 20.51 20.20
N VAL A 156 15.68 20.15 20.54
CA VAL A 156 16.45 19.17 19.76
C VAL A 156 16.26 17.77 20.37
N ILE A 157 15.76 16.85 19.57
CA ILE A 157 15.62 15.43 19.90
C ILE A 157 16.69 14.62 19.18
N THR A 158 17.12 13.53 19.79
CA THR A 158 18.13 12.63 19.22
C THR A 158 17.49 11.32 18.81
N ILE A 159 17.50 11.01 17.52
CA ILE A 159 16.92 9.79 16.96
C ILE A 159 18.06 8.81 16.71
N GLY A 160 17.97 7.62 17.30
CA GLY A 160 18.97 6.57 17.17
C GLY A 160 18.33 5.29 16.66
N LYS A 161 18.21 4.29 17.54
CA LYS A 161 17.67 2.97 17.19
C LYS A 161 16.19 3.00 16.78
N GLU A 162 15.43 3.99 17.24
CA GLU A 162 13.97 4.06 17.09
C GLU A 162 13.55 4.08 15.61
N ARG A 163 14.38 4.70 14.76
CA ARG A 163 14.14 4.76 13.31
C ARG A 163 14.17 3.40 12.62
N TYR A 164 14.97 2.46 13.13
CA TYR A 164 15.08 1.09 12.60
C TYR A 164 13.97 0.19 13.11
N THR A 165 13.49 0.42 14.35
CA THR A 165 12.38 -0.33 14.94
C THR A 165 11.09 -0.18 14.12
N VAL A 166 10.89 1.00 13.52
CA VAL A 166 9.74 1.26 12.62
C VAL A 166 9.78 0.36 11.38
N GLY A 167 10.95 0.22 10.74
CA GLY A 167 11.11 -0.69 9.60
C GLY A 167 10.98 -2.16 10.00
N GLU A 168 11.59 -2.53 11.13
CA GLU A 168 11.56 -3.91 11.62
C GLU A 168 10.15 -4.38 11.97
N ALA A 169 9.28 -3.48 12.45
CA ALA A 169 7.88 -3.80 12.78
C ALA A 169 7.08 -4.35 11.59
N LEU A 170 7.46 -4.06 10.33
CA LEU A 170 6.84 -4.62 9.13
C LEU A 170 7.27 -6.07 8.85
N PHE A 171 8.51 -6.41 9.18
CA PHE A 171 9.07 -7.75 9.00
C PHE A 171 8.82 -8.65 10.22
N GLN A 172 8.75 -8.06 11.41
CA GLN A 172 8.46 -8.70 12.69
C GLN A 172 7.31 -7.99 13.40
N PRO A 173 6.05 -8.32 13.06
CA PRO A 173 4.87 -7.71 13.70
C PRO A 173 4.77 -7.95 15.21
N GLN A 174 5.55 -8.88 15.76
CA GLN A 174 5.65 -9.13 17.20
C GLN A 174 6.12 -7.88 17.96
N ILE A 175 6.88 -6.99 17.31
CA ILE A 175 7.30 -5.70 17.89
C ILE A 175 6.09 -4.80 18.15
N LEU A 176 5.04 -4.91 17.33
CA LEU A 176 3.75 -4.22 17.53
C LEU A 176 2.82 -4.97 18.50
N GLY A 177 3.27 -6.12 19.04
CA GLY A 177 2.44 -6.99 19.88
C GLY A 177 1.41 -7.80 19.09
N LEU A 178 1.65 -8.03 17.80
CA LEU A 178 0.74 -8.76 16.92
C LEU A 178 1.28 -10.16 16.61
N ASP A 179 0.42 -11.17 16.75
CA ASP A 179 0.71 -12.57 16.38
C ASP A 179 0.51 -12.79 14.88
N SER A 180 1.14 -11.95 14.05
CA SER A 180 1.09 -12.05 12.59
C SER A 180 2.49 -12.26 12.00
N HIS A 181 2.54 -12.93 10.85
CA HIS A 181 3.77 -13.11 10.09
C HIS A 181 4.20 -11.82 9.38
N GLY A 182 5.50 -11.66 9.14
CA GLY A 182 6.06 -10.55 8.38
C GLY A 182 5.52 -10.46 6.95
N ILE A 183 5.65 -9.28 6.34
CA ILE A 183 5.09 -9.00 5.00
C ILE A 183 5.50 -9.99 3.91
N VAL A 184 6.75 -10.48 3.92
CA VAL A 184 7.26 -11.40 2.90
C VAL A 184 6.66 -12.79 3.07
N GLU A 185 6.56 -13.27 4.31
CA GLU A 185 5.94 -14.56 4.59
C GLU A 185 4.44 -14.52 4.26
N GLN A 186 3.75 -13.42 4.59
CA GLN A 186 2.35 -13.21 4.22
C GLN A 186 2.14 -13.20 2.70
N LEU A 187 3.06 -12.60 1.94
CA LEU A 187 3.04 -12.62 0.48
C LEU A 187 3.13 -14.05 -0.05
N VAL A 188 4.11 -14.83 0.41
CA VAL A 188 4.29 -16.23 -0.04
C VAL A 188 3.09 -17.10 0.33
N ARG A 189 2.53 -16.92 1.53
CA ARG A 189 1.31 -17.62 1.97
C ARG A 189 0.08 -17.22 1.17
N THR A 190 -0.04 -15.95 0.79
CA THR A 190 -1.13 -15.48 -0.07
C THR A 190 -1.06 -16.16 -1.42
N ILE A 191 0.13 -16.21 -2.03
CA ILE A 191 0.33 -16.83 -3.34
C ILE A 191 0.14 -18.35 -3.27
N SER A 192 0.52 -19.01 -2.18
CA SER A 192 0.33 -20.46 -2.04
C SER A 192 -1.14 -20.90 -2.01
N THR A 193 -2.07 -20.00 -1.70
CA THR A 193 -3.52 -20.28 -1.80
C THR A 193 -4.07 -20.26 -3.23
N VAL A 194 -3.33 -19.65 -4.16
CA VAL A 194 -3.68 -19.61 -5.59
C VAL A 194 -3.31 -20.94 -6.25
N SER A 195 -3.86 -21.25 -7.44
CA SER A 195 -3.41 -22.40 -8.23
C SER A 195 -1.91 -22.34 -8.54
N SER A 196 -1.24 -23.50 -8.48
CA SER A 196 0.20 -23.67 -8.68
C SER A 196 0.71 -23.13 -10.01
N ASP A 197 -0.13 -23.15 -11.05
CA ASP A 197 0.24 -22.73 -12.41
C ASP A 197 0.63 -21.24 -12.45
N ASN A 198 0.02 -20.43 -11.58
CA ASN A 198 0.23 -18.98 -11.54
C ASN A 198 1.29 -18.56 -10.50
N HIS A 199 1.75 -19.47 -9.63
CA HIS A 199 2.68 -19.13 -8.54
C HIS A 199 3.93 -18.45 -9.04
N ARG A 200 4.53 -18.99 -10.11
CA ARG A 200 5.76 -18.45 -10.69
C ARG A 200 5.56 -17.02 -11.19
N GLN A 201 4.50 -16.79 -11.96
CA GLN A 201 4.20 -15.48 -12.52
C GLN A 201 3.90 -14.44 -11.42
N LEU A 202 3.19 -14.83 -10.36
CA LEU A 202 2.85 -13.95 -9.24
C LEU A 202 4.08 -13.58 -8.40
N LEU A 203 4.98 -14.54 -8.14
CA LEU A 203 6.20 -14.30 -7.36
C LEU A 203 7.23 -13.47 -8.14
N GLU A 204 7.46 -13.81 -9.41
CA GLU A 204 8.40 -13.06 -10.27
C GLU A 204 7.93 -11.64 -10.56
N ASN A 205 6.61 -11.41 -10.54
CA ASN A 205 6.01 -10.09 -10.75
C ASN A 205 5.43 -9.50 -9.45
N THR A 206 6.25 -9.41 -8.41
CA THR A 206 5.84 -8.73 -7.17
C THR A 206 6.09 -7.22 -7.31
N VAL A 207 5.07 -6.42 -7.01
CA VAL A 207 5.15 -4.95 -7.01
C VAL A 207 4.85 -4.45 -5.61
N ILE A 208 5.75 -3.62 -5.07
CA ILE A 208 5.55 -2.94 -3.80
C ILE A 208 5.03 -1.53 -4.09
N CYS A 209 4.00 -1.11 -3.35
CA CYS A 209 3.35 0.18 -3.48
C CYS A 209 3.07 0.79 -2.10
N GLY A 210 2.79 2.09 -2.07
CA GLY A 210 2.35 2.80 -0.87
C GLY A 210 3.44 3.66 -0.26
N GLY A 211 3.04 4.69 0.50
CA GLY A 211 3.98 5.68 1.01
C GLY A 211 4.99 5.16 2.02
N THR A 212 4.63 4.11 2.76
CA THR A 212 5.53 3.49 3.73
C THR A 212 6.64 2.67 3.05
N SER A 213 6.46 2.26 1.79
CA SER A 213 7.51 1.53 1.05
C SER A 213 8.70 2.41 0.63
N SER A 214 8.55 3.74 0.67
CA SER A 214 9.62 4.69 0.35
C SER A 214 10.68 4.84 1.44
N MET A 215 10.60 4.04 2.51
CA MET A 215 11.60 4.00 3.57
C MET A 215 12.95 3.52 3.05
N THR A 216 14.03 4.18 3.49
CA THR A 216 15.39 3.85 3.07
C THR A 216 15.76 2.42 3.45
N GLY A 217 16.24 1.63 2.48
CA GLY A 217 16.67 0.24 2.69
C GLY A 217 15.52 -0.78 2.72
N PHE A 218 14.26 -0.37 2.51
CA PHE A 218 13.12 -1.28 2.54
C PHE A 218 13.17 -2.35 1.43
N GLU A 219 13.46 -1.94 0.19
CA GLU A 219 13.54 -2.87 -0.95
C GLU A 219 14.67 -3.90 -0.78
N GLU A 220 15.84 -3.48 -0.29
CA GLU A 220 16.99 -4.36 -0.07
C GLU A 220 16.69 -5.40 1.00
N ARG A 221 16.11 -4.96 2.14
CA ARG A 221 15.65 -5.87 3.19
C ARG A 221 14.58 -6.84 2.68
N PHE A 222 13.61 -6.35 1.93
CA PHE A 222 12.56 -7.18 1.34
C PHE A 222 13.15 -8.27 0.43
N GLN A 223 14.11 -7.92 -0.43
CA GLN A 223 14.76 -8.89 -1.33
C GLN A 223 15.60 -9.92 -0.57
N LYS A 224 16.30 -9.52 0.49
CA LYS A 224 17.05 -10.45 1.34
C LYS A 224 16.13 -11.44 2.03
N GLU A 225 15.05 -10.97 2.65
CA GLU A 225 14.04 -11.80 3.31
C GLU A 225 13.33 -12.74 2.30
N ALA A 226 13.04 -12.23 1.10
CA ALA A 226 12.51 -13.04 -0.01
C ALA A 226 13.50 -14.13 -0.46
N GLY A 227 14.80 -13.89 -0.34
CA GLY A 227 15.85 -14.88 -0.60
C GLY A 227 15.96 -15.98 0.46
N LEU A 228 15.56 -15.69 1.70
CA LEU A 228 15.52 -16.65 2.81
C LEU A 228 14.27 -17.54 2.79
N CYS A 229 13.23 -17.15 2.04
CA CYS A 229 12.01 -17.93 1.93
C CYS A 229 12.27 -19.32 1.31
N SER A 230 11.71 -20.36 1.94
CA SER A 230 11.86 -21.76 1.53
C SER A 230 11.17 -22.15 0.20
N SER A 231 10.56 -21.18 -0.51
CA SER A 231 9.86 -21.44 -1.76
C SER A 231 10.85 -21.73 -2.90
N ALA A 232 10.52 -22.68 -3.77
CA ALA A 232 11.32 -22.99 -4.96
C ALA A 232 11.45 -21.80 -5.91
N VAL A 233 10.44 -20.92 -5.92
CA VAL A 233 10.45 -19.64 -6.65
C VAL A 233 10.51 -18.50 -5.64
N ARG A 234 11.46 -17.59 -5.85
CA ARG A 234 11.68 -16.44 -4.97
C ARG A 234 10.82 -15.26 -5.43
N PRO A 235 10.17 -14.52 -4.51
CA PRO A 235 9.58 -13.24 -4.83
C PRO A 235 10.64 -12.31 -5.43
N ALA A 236 10.37 -11.76 -6.61
CA ALA A 236 11.23 -10.78 -7.26
C ALA A 236 10.46 -9.47 -7.45
N LEU A 237 11.11 -8.36 -7.12
CA LEU A 237 10.54 -7.04 -7.29
C LEU A 237 10.65 -6.60 -8.75
N VAL A 238 9.52 -6.21 -9.32
CA VAL A 238 9.50 -5.66 -10.67
C VAL A 238 10.02 -4.23 -10.61
N LYS A 239 11.08 -3.96 -11.38
CA LYS A 239 11.61 -2.61 -11.54
C LYS A 239 10.64 -1.78 -12.36
N ALA A 240 10.43 -0.54 -11.93
CA ALA A 240 9.74 0.47 -12.71
C ALA A 240 10.45 0.69 -14.05
N PRO A 241 9.72 0.97 -15.15
CA PRO A 241 10.32 1.39 -16.41
C PRO A 241 11.14 2.68 -16.25
N GLU A 242 12.26 2.83 -16.97
CA GLU A 242 13.17 3.98 -16.84
C GLU A 242 12.54 5.35 -17.12
N TYR A 243 11.46 5.39 -17.92
CA TYR A 243 10.74 6.62 -18.22
C TYR A 243 9.74 7.04 -17.13
N MET A 244 9.54 6.19 -16.11
CA MET A 244 8.67 6.51 -14.98
C MET A 244 9.41 7.31 -13.91
N PRO A 245 8.71 8.15 -13.13
CA PRO A 245 9.32 8.93 -12.06
C PRO A 245 9.89 8.01 -10.98
N GLU A 246 11.00 8.41 -10.35
CA GLU A 246 11.65 7.65 -9.26
C GLU A 246 10.69 7.40 -8.07
N ASN A 247 9.74 8.32 -7.84
CA ASN A 247 8.73 8.23 -6.78
C ASN A 247 7.47 7.44 -7.21
N LEU A 248 7.58 6.53 -8.18
CA LEU A 248 6.44 5.76 -8.70
C LEU A 248 5.68 5.04 -7.59
N SER A 249 6.38 4.44 -6.62
CA SER A 249 5.79 3.63 -5.55
C SER A 249 4.81 4.42 -4.67
N LEU A 250 4.98 5.73 -4.54
CA LEU A 250 4.10 6.64 -3.77
C LEU A 250 2.76 6.89 -4.47
N TYR A 251 2.79 7.04 -5.79
CA TYR A 251 1.64 7.44 -6.59
C TYR A 251 1.27 6.40 -7.65
N SER A 252 1.63 5.13 -7.42
CA SER A 252 1.52 4.06 -8.41
C SER A 252 0.08 3.84 -8.84
N ALA A 253 -0.86 3.80 -7.90
CA ALA A 253 -2.29 3.67 -8.21
C ALA A 253 -2.80 4.85 -9.05
N TRP A 254 -2.31 6.07 -8.79
CA TRP A 254 -2.72 7.26 -9.54
C TRP A 254 -2.18 7.25 -10.98
N ILE A 255 -0.89 6.94 -11.15
CA ILE A 255 -0.24 6.81 -12.45
C ILE A 255 -0.86 5.65 -13.26
N GLY A 256 -1.10 4.52 -12.60
CA GLY A 256 -1.81 3.37 -13.16
C GLY A 256 -3.21 3.71 -13.62
N GLY A 257 -3.96 4.48 -12.83
CA GLY A 257 -5.27 5.03 -13.21
C GLY A 257 -5.20 5.91 -14.46
N ALA A 258 -4.17 6.76 -14.55
CA ALA A 258 -3.98 7.64 -15.71
C ALA A 258 -3.64 6.86 -16.99
N ILE A 259 -2.89 5.76 -16.86
CA ILE A 259 -2.64 4.82 -17.97
C ILE A 259 -3.92 4.10 -18.36
N LEU A 260 -4.63 3.53 -17.38
CA LEU A 260 -5.83 2.75 -17.63
C LEU A 260 -6.94 3.60 -18.27
N ALA A 261 -7.10 4.86 -17.84
CA ALA A 261 -8.06 5.77 -18.43
C ALA A 261 -7.83 6.00 -19.94
N LYS A 262 -6.57 6.05 -20.39
CA LYS A 262 -6.24 6.17 -21.82
C LYS A 262 -6.62 4.94 -22.65
N VAL A 263 -6.84 3.79 -22.01
CA VAL A 263 -7.25 2.55 -22.67
C VAL A 263 -8.78 2.39 -22.59
N VAL A 264 -9.36 2.57 -21.40
CA VAL A 264 -10.78 2.30 -21.13
C VAL A 264 -11.71 3.31 -21.81
N PHE A 265 -11.39 4.60 -21.78
CA PHE A 265 -12.30 5.63 -22.30
C PHE A 265 -12.45 5.58 -23.83
N PRO A 266 -11.37 5.50 -24.64
CA PRO A 266 -11.50 5.40 -26.09
C PRO A 266 -12.19 4.11 -26.57
N GLN A 267 -12.10 3.03 -25.79
CA GLN A 267 -12.74 1.75 -26.10
C GLN A 267 -14.19 1.65 -25.60
N ASN A 268 -14.75 2.72 -25.02
CA ASN A 268 -16.10 2.73 -24.42
C ASN A 268 -16.31 1.62 -23.36
N GLN A 269 -15.26 1.24 -22.64
CA GLN A 269 -15.32 0.27 -21.53
C GLN A 269 -15.65 0.94 -20.18
N HIS A 270 -16.17 2.17 -20.21
CA HIS A 270 -16.59 2.93 -19.05
C HIS A 270 -18.13 2.99 -18.97
N ILE A 271 -18.64 3.42 -17.81
CA ILE A 271 -20.06 3.68 -17.59
C ILE A 271 -20.35 5.06 -18.18
N THR A 272 -21.24 5.14 -19.16
CA THR A 272 -21.70 6.42 -19.70
C THR A 272 -22.91 6.92 -18.90
N LYS A 273 -23.21 8.23 -19.00
CA LYS A 273 -24.41 8.79 -18.40
C LYS A 273 -25.70 8.09 -18.87
N ALA A 274 -25.78 7.73 -20.15
CA ALA A 274 -26.93 6.99 -20.69
C ALA A 274 -27.08 5.60 -20.02
N ASP A 275 -25.99 4.87 -19.83
CA ASP A 275 -26.04 3.57 -19.14
C ASP A 275 -26.53 3.70 -17.70
N TYR A 276 -26.12 4.78 -17.01
CA TYR A 276 -26.53 5.09 -15.65
C TYR A 276 -28.00 5.47 -15.55
N ASP A 277 -28.51 6.30 -16.46
CA ASP A 277 -29.93 6.71 -16.47
C ASP A 277 -30.86 5.50 -16.72
N GLU A 278 -30.40 4.47 -17.44
CA GLU A 278 -31.16 3.25 -17.72
C GLU A 278 -31.12 2.21 -16.58
N ASN A 279 -29.95 1.99 -15.97
CA ASN A 279 -29.72 0.89 -15.03
C ASN A 279 -29.53 1.33 -13.57
N GLY A 280 -29.47 2.65 -13.34
CA GLY A 280 -29.15 3.25 -12.05
C GLY A 280 -27.72 2.93 -11.59
N PRO A 281 -27.42 3.10 -10.29
CA PRO A 281 -26.07 2.96 -9.75
C PRO A 281 -25.52 1.52 -9.79
N SER A 282 -26.39 0.52 -9.90
CA SER A 282 -26.02 -0.90 -9.93
C SER A 282 -25.15 -1.30 -11.15
N ILE A 283 -25.13 -0.45 -12.19
CA ILE A 283 -24.35 -0.66 -13.42
C ILE A 283 -22.86 -0.82 -13.17
N VAL A 284 -22.34 -0.26 -12.06
CA VAL A 284 -20.94 -0.38 -11.66
C VAL A 284 -20.50 -1.83 -11.44
N HIS A 285 -21.40 -2.71 -11.01
CA HIS A 285 -21.08 -4.12 -10.76
C HIS A 285 -20.98 -4.95 -12.04
N ARG A 286 -21.52 -4.44 -13.16
CA ARG A 286 -21.48 -5.11 -14.46
C ARG A 286 -20.32 -4.63 -15.32
N LYS A 287 -20.02 -3.33 -15.28
CA LYS A 287 -19.00 -2.71 -16.14
C LYS A 287 -17.64 -2.49 -15.46
N CYS A 288 -17.56 -2.51 -14.12
CA CYS A 288 -16.31 -2.26 -13.40
C CYS A 288 -15.95 -3.44 -12.49
N PHE A 289 -14.87 -4.15 -12.82
CA PHE A 289 -14.38 -5.34 -12.10
C PHE A 289 -13.31 -5.01 -11.05
#